data_AF-A0A4Q3TIK3-F1
#
_entry.id   AF-A0A4Q3TIK3-F1
#
_cell.length_a   1.000
_cell.length_b   1.000
_cell.length_c   1.000
_cell.angle_alpha   90.00
_cell.angle_beta   90.00
_cell.angle_gamma   90.00
#
_symmetry.space_group_name_H-M   'P 1'
#
loop_
_entity.id
_entity.type
_entity.pdbx_description
1 polymer ?
#
loop_
_entity_poly.entity_id
_entity_poly.type
_entity_poly.pdbx_seq_one_letter_code
_entity_poly.pdbx_strand_id
1 'polypeptide(L)'
;MSHAADRLEPEPAPPWWEQLGAGLIIALLTGAVIGPVFAPTQAETPILRLIWLPVYAWTIIVVGLRIKKIGSAWPALIALLMLVGLTFVSKYWSIDPATTARRVLAMAMSGIFAVYIGAVFRGPHLPRLLMHTGLLLGVGSLLFVFLLPRIGVHQDVNAGLWRGLWYEKNQMGIVVTACAVAAAACLAADMRRWLIPLGTVGLCTLLVLGT
;
A
#
# COMPACT_ATOMS: atom_id res chain seq x y z
N MET A 1 -34.85 28.78 5.89
CA MET A 1 -33.89 27.91 6.61
C MET A 1 -33.12 27.07 5.57
N SER A 2 -32.07 27.62 4.99
CA SER A 2 -31.30 27.04 3.86
C SER A 2 -29.82 26.91 4.24
N HIS A 3 -29.49 26.03 5.20
CA HIS A 3 -28.13 25.98 5.78
C HIS A 3 -27.54 24.59 6.05
N ALA A 4 -27.98 23.53 5.35
CA ALA A 4 -27.41 22.19 5.55
C ALA A 4 -26.88 21.48 4.29
N ALA A 5 -27.29 21.88 3.08
CA ALA A 5 -26.92 21.14 1.86
C ALA A 5 -25.57 21.55 1.24
N ASP A 6 -25.00 22.71 1.63
CA ASP A 6 -23.77 23.27 1.05
C ASP A 6 -22.45 22.68 1.61
N ARG A 7 -22.52 21.65 2.48
CA ARG A 7 -21.36 21.20 3.29
C ARG A 7 -20.74 19.86 2.88
N LEU A 8 -21.04 19.37 1.69
CA LEU A 8 -20.49 18.10 1.18
C LEU A 8 -19.76 18.27 -0.15
N GLU A 9 -19.17 19.43 -0.42
CA GLU A 9 -18.13 19.47 -1.44
C GLU A 9 -16.96 18.62 -0.93
N PRO A 10 -16.60 17.52 -1.62
CA PRO A 10 -15.47 16.71 -1.21
C PRO A 10 -14.23 17.61 -1.19
N GLU A 11 -13.44 17.53 -0.10
CA GLU A 11 -12.18 18.26 0.00
C GLU A 11 -11.41 18.14 -1.32
N PRO A 12 -10.80 19.24 -1.82
CA PRO A 12 -10.10 19.22 -3.08
C PRO A 12 -9.07 18.10 -3.07
N ALA A 13 -9.00 17.36 -4.18
CA ALA A 13 -8.08 16.25 -4.30
C ALA A 13 -6.64 16.71 -3.99
N PRO A 14 -5.82 15.88 -3.33
CA PRO A 14 -4.39 16.15 -3.23
C PRO A 14 -3.80 16.38 -4.62
N PRO A 15 -2.75 17.21 -4.76
CA PRO A 15 -2.12 17.46 -6.05
C PRO A 15 -1.61 16.16 -6.68
N TRP A 16 -1.54 16.12 -8.01
CA TRP A 16 -1.23 14.90 -8.77
C TRP A 16 0.08 14.22 -8.34
N TRP A 17 1.09 14.99 -7.96
CA TRP A 17 2.39 14.45 -7.49
C TRP A 17 2.28 13.77 -6.12
N GLU A 18 1.38 14.24 -5.23
CA GLU A 18 1.09 13.55 -3.96
C GLU A 18 0.39 12.22 -4.23
N GLN A 19 -0.55 12.20 -5.18
CA GLN A 19 -1.25 10.97 -5.56
C GLN A 19 -0.29 9.94 -6.18
N LEU A 20 0.57 10.36 -7.11
CA LEU A 20 1.57 9.47 -7.72
C LEU A 20 2.58 8.96 -6.68
N GLY A 21 3.11 9.86 -5.83
CA GLY A 21 4.06 9.47 -4.79
C GLY A 21 3.44 8.52 -3.77
N ALA A 22 2.22 8.78 -3.32
CA ALA A 22 1.51 7.89 -2.40
C ALA A 22 1.21 6.52 -3.04
N GLY A 23 0.74 6.49 -4.29
CA GLY A 23 0.47 5.25 -5.01
C GLY A 23 1.73 4.40 -5.22
N LEU A 24 2.85 5.05 -5.58
CA LEU A 24 4.15 4.40 -5.68
C LEU A 24 4.59 3.82 -4.33
N ILE A 25 4.52 4.59 -3.25
CA ILE A 25 4.93 4.11 -1.93
C ILE A 25 4.03 2.96 -1.46
N ILE A 26 2.72 3.03 -1.69
CA ILE A 26 1.81 1.89 -1.42
C ILE A 26 2.29 0.65 -2.19
N ALA A 27 2.54 0.77 -3.49
CA ALA A 27 3.03 -0.33 -4.31
C ALA A 27 4.33 -0.93 -3.76
N LEU A 28 5.31 -0.08 -3.39
CA LEU A 28 6.57 -0.53 -2.79
C LEU A 28 6.36 -1.21 -1.44
N LEU A 29 5.51 -0.66 -0.56
CA LEU A 29 5.18 -1.22 0.76
C LEU A 29 4.50 -2.59 0.68
N THR A 30 3.84 -2.91 -0.44
CA THR A 30 3.28 -4.25 -0.66
C THR A 30 4.34 -5.32 -0.92
N GLY A 31 5.59 -4.92 -1.20
CA GLY A 31 6.68 -5.84 -1.59
C GLY A 31 6.64 -6.30 -3.05
N ALA A 32 5.68 -5.79 -3.85
CA ALA A 32 5.59 -6.07 -5.28
C ALA A 32 6.89 -5.69 -6.00
N VAL A 33 7.38 -6.57 -6.88
CA VAL A 33 8.63 -6.45 -7.66
C VAL A 33 9.91 -6.44 -6.81
N ILE A 34 9.98 -5.61 -5.77
CA ILE A 34 11.16 -5.50 -4.88
C ILE A 34 11.51 -6.87 -4.34
N GLY A 35 10.51 -7.59 -3.86
CA GLY A 35 10.69 -8.91 -3.32
C GLY A 35 11.37 -9.80 -4.36
N PRO A 36 10.63 -10.39 -5.32
CA PRO A 36 11.14 -11.44 -6.20
C PRO A 36 12.43 -11.10 -6.95
N VAL A 37 12.65 -9.81 -7.28
CA VAL A 37 13.80 -9.38 -8.09
C VAL A 37 15.06 -9.17 -7.25
N PHE A 38 14.95 -8.55 -6.07
CA PHE A 38 16.14 -8.09 -5.31
C PHE A 38 16.48 -8.98 -4.11
N ALA A 39 15.60 -9.90 -3.71
CA ALA A 39 15.78 -10.68 -2.50
C ALA A 39 15.41 -12.17 -2.62
N PRO A 40 15.65 -12.88 -3.72
CA PRO A 40 14.94 -14.14 -4.10
C PRO A 40 14.90 -15.23 -3.01
N THR A 41 15.86 -15.24 -2.10
CA THR A 41 15.94 -16.16 -0.95
C THR A 41 15.28 -15.64 0.34
N GLN A 42 14.56 -14.52 0.26
CA GLN A 42 14.00 -13.74 1.37
C GLN A 42 15.03 -13.25 2.40
N ALA A 43 16.33 -13.30 2.05
CA ALA A 43 17.39 -12.82 2.92
C ALA A 43 17.41 -11.29 2.99
N GLU A 44 17.66 -10.74 4.18
CA GLU A 44 17.84 -9.30 4.35
C GLU A 44 19.16 -8.85 3.72
N THR A 45 19.09 -8.28 2.53
CA THR A 45 20.26 -7.70 1.87
C THR A 45 20.40 -6.21 2.20
N PRO A 46 21.63 -5.69 2.44
CA PRO A 46 21.85 -4.27 2.72
C PRO A 46 21.33 -3.34 1.62
N ILE A 47 21.33 -3.78 0.36
CA ILE A 47 20.88 -2.99 -0.80
C ILE A 47 19.40 -2.61 -0.70
N LEU A 48 18.55 -3.48 -0.15
CA LEU A 48 17.12 -3.21 0.04
C LEU A 48 16.89 -2.02 0.98
N ARG A 49 17.82 -1.75 1.90
CA ARG A 49 17.72 -0.62 2.85
C ARG A 49 17.84 0.72 2.14
N LEU A 50 18.65 0.79 1.09
CA LEU A 50 18.86 2.01 0.31
C LEU A 50 17.60 2.39 -0.48
N ILE A 51 16.81 1.40 -0.92
CA ILE A 51 15.54 1.60 -1.62
C ILE A 51 14.51 2.34 -0.73
N TRP A 52 14.57 2.13 0.58
CA TRP A 52 13.64 2.76 1.53
C TRP A 52 14.03 4.19 1.92
N LEU A 53 15.28 4.63 1.72
CA LEU A 53 15.70 5.98 2.09
C LEU A 53 14.91 7.09 1.36
N PRO A 54 14.70 7.02 0.02
CA PRO A 54 13.84 7.96 -0.67
C PRO A 54 12.38 7.92 -0.18
N VAL A 55 11.86 6.74 0.15
CA VAL A 55 10.49 6.57 0.67
C VAL A 55 10.33 7.28 2.02
N TYR A 56 11.31 7.13 2.92
CA TYR A 56 11.32 7.82 4.21
C TYR A 56 11.46 9.33 4.05
N ALA A 57 12.38 9.78 3.19
CA ALA A 57 12.56 11.19 2.90
C ALA A 57 11.26 11.82 2.37
N TRP A 58 10.63 11.18 1.37
CA TRP A 58 9.37 11.66 0.82
C TRP A 58 8.26 11.69 1.88
N THR A 59 8.14 10.64 2.70
CA THR A 59 7.15 10.56 3.77
C THR A 59 7.32 11.71 4.77
N ILE A 60 8.54 11.96 5.23
CA ILE A 60 8.84 13.07 6.16
C ILE A 60 8.48 14.42 5.52
N ILE A 61 8.83 14.63 4.25
CA ILE A 61 8.54 15.87 3.52
C ILE A 61 7.02 16.11 3.45
N VAL A 62 6.23 15.14 2.98
CA VAL A 62 4.77 15.34 2.85
C VAL A 62 4.08 15.45 4.21
N VAL A 63 4.57 14.75 5.23
CA VAL A 63 4.07 14.85 6.60
C VAL A 63 4.32 16.26 7.14
N GLY A 64 5.52 16.81 6.92
CA GLY A 64 5.85 18.19 7.29
C GLY A 64 4.98 19.22 6.58
N LEU A 65 4.77 19.06 5.26
CA LEU A 65 3.90 19.93 4.46
C LEU A 65 2.42 19.87 4.89
N ARG A 66 1.99 18.76 5.50
CA ARG A 66 0.59 18.53 5.92
C ARG A 66 0.42 18.41 7.44
N ILE A 67 1.34 18.97 8.23
CA ILE A 67 1.38 18.78 9.69
C ILE A 67 0.07 19.14 10.40
N LYS A 68 -0.64 20.19 9.94
CA LYS A 68 -1.94 20.58 10.51
C LYS A 68 -3.02 19.51 10.27
N LYS A 69 -3.07 18.93 9.07
CA LYS A 69 -4.02 17.86 8.75
C LYS A 69 -3.69 16.58 9.52
N ILE A 70 -2.41 16.25 9.62
CA ILE A 70 -1.96 15.07 10.37
C ILE A 70 -2.21 15.24 11.87
N GLY A 71 -1.99 16.43 12.41
CA GLY A 71 -2.29 16.75 13.82
C GLY A 71 -3.78 16.60 14.16
N SER A 72 -4.69 16.77 13.18
CA SER A 72 -6.12 16.50 13.40
C SER A 72 -6.42 15.02 13.63
N ALA A 73 -5.54 14.11 13.18
CA ALA A 73 -5.62 12.66 13.41
C ALA A 73 -4.88 12.24 14.70
N TRP A 74 -4.93 13.07 15.74
CA TRP A 74 -4.25 12.83 17.02
C TRP A 74 -4.53 11.46 17.66
N PRO A 75 -5.75 10.85 17.59
CA PRO A 75 -5.96 9.54 18.19
C PRO A 75 -5.14 8.45 17.47
N ALA A 76 -5.03 8.56 16.14
CA ALA A 76 -4.24 7.64 15.34
C ALA A 76 -2.74 7.80 15.61
N LEU A 77 -2.28 9.04 15.84
CA LEU A 77 -0.89 9.31 16.24
C LEU A 77 -0.56 8.72 17.62
N ILE A 78 -1.48 8.81 18.59
CA ILE A 78 -1.29 8.19 19.91
C ILE A 78 -1.26 6.66 19.77
N ALA A 79 -2.19 6.07 19.02
CA ALA A 79 -2.20 4.62 18.77
C ALA A 79 -0.90 4.16 18.12
N LEU A 80 -0.42 4.88 17.11
CA LEU A 80 0.87 4.61 16.47
C LEU A 80 2.03 4.75 17.46
N LEU A 81 2.06 5.80 18.28
CA LEU A 81 3.12 6.02 19.26
C LEU A 81 3.15 4.91 20.32
N MET A 82 2.00 4.46 20.81
CA MET A 82 1.91 3.33 21.74
C MET A 82 2.45 2.05 21.11
N LEU A 83 2.11 1.80 19.84
CA LEU A 83 2.55 0.61 19.12
C LEU A 83 4.06 0.65 18.83
N VAL A 84 4.59 1.81 18.43
CA VAL A 84 6.04 2.03 18.25
C VAL A 84 6.77 1.91 19.59
N GLY A 85 6.21 2.46 20.66
CA GLY A 85 6.74 2.33 22.02
C GLY A 85 6.83 0.87 22.44
N LEU A 86 5.74 0.11 22.31
CA LEU A 86 5.70 -1.32 22.64
C LEU A 86 6.76 -2.11 21.87
N THR A 87 6.85 -1.90 20.55
CA THR A 87 7.83 -2.60 19.70
C THR A 87 9.26 -2.16 19.97
N PHE A 88 9.48 -0.91 20.39
CA PHE A 88 10.78 -0.42 20.83
C PHE A 88 11.21 -1.08 22.14
N VAL A 89 10.33 -1.17 23.14
CA VAL A 89 10.64 -1.86 24.41
C VAL A 89 10.92 -3.35 24.16
N SER A 90 10.31 -3.94 23.12
CA SER A 90 10.59 -5.32 22.68
C SER A 90 12.06 -5.59 22.35
N LYS A 91 12.86 -4.54 22.09
CA LYS A 91 14.31 -4.65 21.89
C LYS A 91 15.02 -5.27 23.10
N TYR A 92 14.57 -5.03 24.33
CA TYR A 92 15.28 -5.46 25.55
C TYR A 92 15.27 -6.98 25.77
N TRP A 93 14.30 -7.68 25.18
CA TRP A 93 14.20 -9.14 25.22
C TRP A 93 14.32 -9.77 23.83
N SER A 94 14.88 -9.03 22.87
CA SER A 94 15.10 -9.50 21.50
C SER A 94 16.44 -10.22 21.39
N ILE A 95 16.47 -11.33 20.63
CA ILE A 95 17.69 -12.08 20.28
C ILE A 95 18.67 -11.21 19.49
N ASP A 96 18.16 -10.38 18.58
CA ASP A 96 18.95 -9.38 17.85
C ASP A 96 18.37 -7.97 18.07
N PRO A 97 18.89 -7.21 19.05
CA PRO A 97 18.42 -5.86 19.35
C PRO A 97 18.65 -4.85 18.20
N ALA A 98 19.68 -5.06 17.36
CA ALA A 98 20.01 -4.15 16.27
C ALA A 98 19.03 -4.29 15.10
N THR A 99 18.66 -5.53 14.75
CA THR A 99 17.61 -5.78 13.76
C THR A 99 16.25 -5.30 14.23
N THR A 100 15.92 -5.52 15.49
CA THR A 100 14.66 -5.02 16.07
C THR A 100 14.56 -3.50 15.99
N ALA A 101 15.61 -2.76 16.35
CA ALA A 101 15.61 -1.29 16.25
C ALA A 101 15.35 -0.80 14.82
N ARG A 102 15.93 -1.45 13.80
CA ARG A 102 15.71 -1.10 12.39
C ARG A 102 14.27 -1.38 11.94
N ARG A 103 13.69 -2.50 12.37
CA ARG A 103 12.30 -2.86 12.05
C ARG A 103 11.30 -1.92 12.72
N VAL A 104 11.58 -1.47 13.95
CA VAL A 104 10.78 -0.46 14.64
C VAL A 104 10.79 0.87 13.88
N LEU A 105 11.95 1.30 13.36
CA LEU A 105 12.02 2.50 12.52
C LEU A 105 11.21 2.35 11.23
N ALA A 106 11.35 1.22 10.53
CA ALA A 106 10.59 0.95 9.31
C ALA A 106 9.08 0.97 9.58
N MET A 107 8.65 0.34 10.68
CA MET A 107 7.27 0.33 11.14
C MET A 107 6.75 1.73 11.45
N ALA A 108 7.53 2.54 12.17
CA ALA A 108 7.16 3.92 12.50
C ALA A 108 6.97 4.76 11.22
N MET A 109 7.85 4.60 10.23
CA MET A 109 7.76 5.29 8.94
C MET A 109 6.56 4.81 8.11
N SER A 110 6.30 3.51 8.02
CA SER A 110 5.09 3.01 7.33
C SER A 110 3.80 3.42 8.06
N GLY A 111 3.85 3.48 9.40
CA GLY A 111 2.72 3.89 10.22
C GLY A 111 2.39 5.37 10.07
N ILE A 112 3.40 6.25 10.07
CA ILE A 112 3.15 7.69 9.88
C ILE A 112 2.66 7.97 8.46
N PHE A 113 3.15 7.22 7.46
CA PHE A 113 2.63 7.25 6.10
C PHE A 113 1.16 6.81 6.03
N ALA A 114 0.77 5.75 6.76
CA ALA A 114 -0.62 5.32 6.85
C ALA A 114 -1.53 6.40 7.47
N VAL A 115 -1.06 7.08 8.53
CA VAL A 115 -1.78 8.23 9.12
C VAL A 115 -1.88 9.39 8.13
N TYR A 116 -0.80 9.70 7.40
CA TYR A 116 -0.81 10.72 6.34
C TYR A 116 -1.88 10.42 5.29
N ILE A 117 -1.91 9.19 4.76
CA ILE A 117 -2.91 8.80 3.77
C ILE A 117 -4.32 8.94 4.33
N GLY A 118 -4.59 8.43 5.54
CA GLY A 118 -5.91 8.51 6.16
C GLY A 118 -6.37 9.94 6.47
N ALA A 119 -5.44 10.83 6.81
CA ALA A 119 -5.75 12.22 7.12
C ALA A 119 -5.91 13.11 5.87
N VAL A 120 -5.16 12.83 4.80
CA VAL A 120 -5.07 13.69 3.61
C VAL A 120 -5.99 13.20 2.47
N PHE A 121 -6.08 11.90 2.24
CA PHE A 121 -6.90 11.33 1.16
C PHE A 121 -8.31 11.03 1.67
N ARG A 122 -9.11 12.06 1.94
CA ARG A 122 -10.43 11.88 2.55
C ARG A 122 -11.50 11.47 1.54
N GLY A 123 -12.51 10.75 2.02
CA GLY A 123 -13.69 10.35 1.26
C GLY A 123 -13.34 9.54 0.01
N PRO A 124 -13.78 9.94 -1.20
CA PRO A 124 -13.61 9.14 -2.41
C PRO A 124 -12.17 9.11 -2.94
N HIS A 125 -11.23 9.90 -2.39
CA HIS A 125 -9.86 9.98 -2.91
C HIS A 125 -9.00 8.77 -2.50
N LEU A 126 -9.16 8.24 -1.28
CA LEU A 126 -8.41 7.07 -0.82
C LEU A 126 -8.80 5.79 -1.58
N PRO A 127 -10.09 5.44 -1.70
CA PRO A 127 -10.49 4.29 -2.51
C PRO A 127 -10.04 4.41 -3.96
N ARG A 128 -10.08 5.62 -4.54
CA ARG A 128 -9.58 5.86 -5.92
C ARG A 128 -8.08 5.64 -6.03
N LEU A 129 -7.29 6.12 -5.08
CA LEU A 129 -5.85 5.89 -5.05
C LEU A 129 -5.52 4.39 -4.99
N LEU A 130 -6.18 3.65 -4.09
CA LEU A 130 -5.99 2.21 -3.92
C LEU A 130 -6.46 1.43 -5.15
N MET A 131 -7.59 1.80 -5.75
CA MET A 131 -8.09 1.21 -6.99
C MET A 131 -7.08 1.39 -8.13
N HIS A 132 -6.59 2.62 -8.37
CA HIS A 132 -5.62 2.87 -9.44
C HIS A 132 -4.30 2.15 -9.20
N THR A 133 -3.82 2.11 -7.95
CA THR A 133 -2.63 1.36 -7.57
C THR A 133 -2.83 -0.14 -7.80
N GLY A 134 -3.98 -0.67 -7.39
CA GLY A 134 -4.35 -2.07 -7.58
C GLY A 134 -4.53 -2.46 -9.05
N LEU A 135 -5.09 -1.58 -9.88
CA LEU A 135 -5.20 -1.77 -11.32
C LEU A 135 -3.82 -1.90 -11.95
N LEU A 136 -2.90 -0.99 -11.61
CA LEU A 136 -1.52 -1.03 -12.11
C LEU A 136 -0.81 -2.32 -11.68
N LEU A 137 -0.90 -2.68 -10.39
CA LEU A 137 -0.31 -3.90 -9.86
C LEU A 137 -0.95 -5.17 -10.43
N GLY A 138 -2.25 -5.15 -10.67
CA GLY A 138 -2.98 -6.27 -11.25
C GLY A 138 -2.58 -6.51 -12.70
N VAL A 139 -2.52 -5.44 -13.51
CA VAL A 139 -2.05 -5.53 -14.91
C VAL A 139 -0.59 -5.98 -14.93
N GLY A 140 0.27 -5.40 -14.09
CA GLY A 140 1.65 -5.83 -13.96
C GLY A 140 1.79 -7.31 -13.56
N SER A 141 0.91 -7.80 -12.71
CA SER A 141 0.88 -9.22 -12.31
C SER A 141 0.53 -10.14 -13.48
N LEU A 142 -0.45 -9.78 -14.31
CA LEU A 142 -0.77 -10.55 -15.52
C LEU A 142 0.40 -10.54 -16.52
N LEU A 143 1.06 -9.38 -16.71
CA LEU A 143 2.24 -9.30 -17.55
C LEU A 143 3.35 -10.23 -17.05
N PHE A 144 3.58 -10.31 -15.74
CA PHE A 144 4.56 -11.22 -15.16
C PHE A 144 4.16 -12.69 -15.34
N VAL A 145 2.89 -13.03 -15.17
CA VAL A 145 2.39 -14.40 -15.36
C VAL A 145 2.59 -14.86 -16.80
N PHE A 146 2.25 -14.04 -17.80
CA PHE A 146 2.29 -14.45 -19.21
C PHE A 146 3.63 -14.20 -19.91
N LEU A 147 4.29 -13.07 -19.64
CA LEU A 147 5.55 -12.71 -20.32
C LEU A 147 6.79 -13.24 -19.57
N LEU A 148 6.70 -13.44 -18.25
CA LEU A 148 7.80 -13.88 -17.41
C LEU A 148 7.38 -15.03 -16.46
N PRO A 149 6.87 -16.17 -16.97
CA PRO A 149 6.27 -17.22 -16.16
C PRO A 149 7.22 -17.83 -15.11
N ARG A 150 8.54 -17.77 -15.34
CA ARG A 150 9.56 -18.17 -14.36
C ARG A 150 9.47 -17.36 -13.05
N ILE A 151 9.03 -16.11 -13.14
CA ILE A 151 8.87 -15.22 -11.99
C ILE A 151 7.40 -15.15 -11.58
N GLY A 152 6.48 -14.97 -12.53
CA GLY A 152 5.05 -14.76 -12.23
C GLY A 152 4.27 -15.99 -11.76
N VAL A 153 4.82 -17.20 -11.97
CA VAL A 153 4.21 -18.47 -11.59
C VAL A 153 5.13 -19.22 -10.63
N HIS A 154 4.54 -19.79 -9.58
CA HIS A 154 5.25 -20.64 -8.63
C HIS A 154 5.77 -21.92 -9.29
N GLN A 155 6.98 -22.34 -8.91
CA GLN A 155 7.68 -23.50 -9.49
C GLN A 155 7.92 -24.64 -8.48
N ASP A 156 7.91 -24.35 -7.18
CA ASP A 156 8.24 -25.31 -6.12
C ASP A 156 6.95 -25.90 -5.49
N VAL A 157 6.79 -25.77 -4.16
CA VAL A 157 5.68 -26.35 -3.37
C VAL A 157 4.30 -25.93 -3.88
N ASN A 158 4.23 -24.77 -4.53
CA ASN A 158 3.01 -24.15 -5.03
C ASN A 158 2.93 -24.17 -6.57
N ALA A 159 3.55 -25.15 -7.23
CA ALA A 159 3.68 -25.21 -8.68
C ALA A 159 2.36 -24.93 -9.43
N GLY A 160 2.41 -24.04 -10.42
CA GLY A 160 1.26 -23.62 -11.23
C GLY A 160 0.55 -22.37 -10.72
N LEU A 161 0.60 -22.11 -9.41
CA LEU A 161 -0.10 -20.99 -8.80
C LEU A 161 0.45 -19.63 -9.27
N TRP A 162 -0.46 -18.73 -9.65
CA TRP A 162 -0.11 -17.37 -10.01
C TRP A 162 0.27 -16.58 -8.77
N ARG A 163 1.48 -16.02 -8.78
CA ARG A 163 1.97 -15.11 -7.73
C ARG A 163 2.22 -13.69 -8.23
N GLY A 164 2.18 -13.48 -9.55
CA GLY A 164 2.25 -12.17 -10.17
C GLY A 164 3.55 -11.44 -9.83
N LEU A 165 3.43 -10.24 -9.26
CA LEU A 165 4.56 -9.41 -8.83
C LEU A 165 5.13 -9.78 -7.46
N TRP A 166 4.52 -10.72 -6.73
CA TRP A 166 4.88 -11.08 -5.35
C TRP A 166 5.62 -12.41 -5.26
N TYR A 167 6.19 -12.66 -4.08
CA TYR A 167 6.81 -13.94 -3.75
C TYR A 167 5.82 -15.09 -3.69
N GLU A 168 4.68 -14.80 -3.07
CA GLU A 168 3.69 -15.79 -2.71
C GLU A 168 2.32 -15.37 -3.21
N LYS A 169 1.53 -16.36 -3.64
CA LYS A 169 0.13 -16.17 -4.01
C LYS A 169 -0.68 -15.52 -2.88
N ASN A 170 -0.38 -15.88 -1.63
CA ASN A 170 -1.08 -15.33 -0.47
C ASN A 170 -0.80 -13.82 -0.28
N GLN A 171 0.42 -13.37 -0.54
CA GLN A 171 0.76 -11.94 -0.47
C GLN A 171 0.05 -11.15 -1.56
N MET A 172 0.06 -11.67 -2.79
CA MET A 172 -0.72 -11.12 -3.89
C MET A 172 -2.19 -11.04 -3.51
N GLY A 173 -2.78 -12.14 -3.03
CA GLY A 173 -4.19 -12.27 -2.66
C GLY A 173 -4.65 -11.20 -1.66
N ILE A 174 -3.88 -10.96 -0.59
CA ILE A 174 -4.19 -9.92 0.41
C ILE A 174 -4.27 -8.53 -0.26
N VAL A 175 -3.27 -8.18 -1.08
CA VAL A 175 -3.16 -6.85 -1.69
C VAL A 175 -4.25 -6.64 -2.73
N VAL A 176 -4.44 -7.57 -3.66
CA VAL A 176 -5.44 -7.43 -4.72
C VAL A 176 -6.86 -7.46 -4.16
N THR A 177 -7.10 -8.18 -3.05
CA THR A 177 -8.41 -8.16 -2.36
C THR A 177 -8.69 -6.78 -1.77
N ALA A 178 -7.72 -6.17 -1.08
CA ALA A 178 -7.88 -4.81 -0.55
C ALA A 178 -8.14 -3.80 -1.69
N CYS A 179 -7.47 -3.96 -2.82
CA CYS A 179 -7.69 -3.13 -4.01
C CYS A 179 -9.06 -3.38 -4.66
N ALA A 180 -9.55 -4.62 -4.69
CA ALA A 180 -10.88 -4.96 -5.17
C ALA A 180 -11.97 -4.32 -4.31
N VAL A 181 -11.81 -4.33 -2.99
CA VAL A 181 -12.73 -3.64 -2.06
C VAL A 181 -12.73 -2.13 -2.32
N ALA A 182 -11.55 -1.52 -2.51
CA ALA A 182 -11.44 -0.10 -2.85
C ALA A 182 -12.10 0.23 -4.22
N ALA A 183 -11.94 -0.65 -5.20
CA ALA A 183 -12.56 -0.52 -6.51
C ALA A 183 -14.09 -0.66 -6.43
N ALA A 184 -14.60 -1.64 -5.66
CA ALA A 184 -16.02 -1.81 -5.42
C ALA A 184 -16.63 -0.59 -4.71
N ALA A 185 -15.92 0.00 -3.74
CA ALA A 185 -16.34 1.25 -3.10
C ALA A 185 -16.42 2.41 -4.11
N CYS A 186 -15.47 2.50 -5.05
CA CYS A 186 -15.53 3.51 -6.13
C CYS A 186 -16.72 3.27 -7.07
N LEU A 187 -16.98 2.01 -7.43
CA LEU A 187 -18.10 1.62 -8.28
C LEU A 187 -19.45 1.97 -7.65
N ALA A 188 -19.59 1.71 -6.35
CA ALA A 188 -20.80 2.03 -5.58
C ALA A 188 -21.00 3.54 -5.42
N ALA A 189 -19.92 4.33 -5.35
CA ALA A 189 -20.00 5.77 -5.14
C ALA A 189 -20.36 6.56 -6.41
N ASP A 190 -19.89 6.15 -7.60
CA ASP A 190 -20.18 6.83 -8.86
C ASP A 190 -20.31 5.84 -10.04
N MET A 191 -21.54 5.45 -10.33
CA MET A 191 -21.85 4.52 -11.42
C MET A 191 -21.62 5.13 -12.82
N ARG A 192 -21.45 6.46 -12.94
CA ARG A 192 -21.21 7.09 -14.26
C ARG A 192 -19.83 6.74 -14.81
N ARG A 193 -18.87 6.43 -13.94
CA ARG A 193 -17.48 6.04 -14.30
C ARG A 193 -17.20 4.58 -13.99
N TRP A 194 -18.21 3.72 -14.13
CA TRP A 194 -18.20 2.32 -13.71
C TRP A 194 -17.16 1.41 -14.38
N LEU A 195 -16.72 1.72 -15.61
CA LEU A 195 -15.83 0.83 -16.38
C LEU A 195 -14.49 0.54 -15.70
N ILE A 196 -13.82 1.57 -15.17
CA ILE A 196 -12.50 1.40 -14.53
C ILE A 196 -12.63 0.64 -13.20
N PRO A 197 -13.52 1.03 -12.27
CA PRO A 197 -13.77 0.27 -11.06
C PRO A 197 -14.20 -1.19 -11.33
N LEU A 198 -15.13 -1.41 -12.26
CA LEU A 198 -15.60 -2.76 -12.59
C LEU A 198 -14.49 -3.62 -13.18
N GLY A 199 -13.72 -3.06 -14.13
CA GLY A 199 -12.57 -3.75 -14.70
C GLY A 199 -11.50 -4.07 -13.64
N THR A 200 -11.28 -3.17 -12.69
CA THR A 200 -10.35 -3.40 -11.57
C THR A 200 -10.84 -4.52 -10.65
N VAL A 201 -12.12 -4.53 -10.28
CA VAL A 201 -12.71 -5.63 -9.48
C VAL A 201 -12.56 -6.96 -10.22
N GLY A 202 -12.97 -7.02 -11.50
CA GLY A 202 -12.88 -8.23 -12.31
C GLY A 202 -11.44 -8.75 -12.42
N LEU A 203 -10.49 -7.85 -12.66
CA LEU A 203 -9.06 -8.18 -12.70
C LEU A 203 -8.55 -8.74 -11.37
N CYS A 204 -8.86 -8.08 -10.24
CA CYS A 204 -8.43 -8.56 -8.93
C CYS A 204 -9.05 -9.92 -8.59
N THR A 205 -10.34 -10.13 -8.88
CA THR A 205 -11.01 -11.42 -8.69
C THR A 205 -10.36 -12.51 -9.55
N LEU A 206 -10.05 -12.22 -10.82
CA LEU A 206 -9.36 -13.15 -11.69
C LEU A 206 -7.97 -13.53 -11.14
N LEU A 207 -7.20 -12.58 -10.61
CA LEU A 207 -5.90 -12.86 -10.01
C LEU A 207 -6.00 -13.70 -8.72
N VAL A 208 -7.02 -13.50 -7.90
CA VAL A 208 -7.25 -14.33 -6.71
C VAL A 208 -7.59 -15.77 -7.10
N LEU A 209 -8.44 -15.93 -8.12
CA LEU A 209 -8.89 -17.24 -8.61
C LEU A 209 -7.84 -17.92 -9.50
N GLY A 210 -6.89 -17.18 -10.06
CA GLY A 210 -5.83 -17.69 -10.93
C GLY A 210 -5.00 -18.75 -10.24
N THR A 211 -5.26 -20.01 -10.56
CA THR A 211 -4.51 -21.19 -10.12
C THR A 211 -3.47 -21.60 -11.13
#